data_AF-A0A2X4PYI1-F1
#
_entry.id   AF-A0A2X4PYI1-F1
#
_cell.length_a   1.000
_cell.length_b   1.000
_cell.length_c   1.000
_cell.angle_alpha   90.00
_cell.angle_beta   90.00
_cell.angle_gamma   90.00
#
_symmetry.space_group_name_H-M   'P 1'
#
loop_
_entity.id
_entity.type
_entity.pdbx_description
1 polymer ?
#
loop_
_entity_poly.entity_id
_entity_poly.type
_entity_poly.pdbx_seq_one_letter_code
_entity_poly.pdbx_strand_id
1 'polypeptide(L)'
;MKRNSLYFSLALLLFIAGQFPSQAQKNADRYCRVGMSYEISSSNNWGKGKPVLIGVQPGTPAAEAGLRAGDIIEKINGIPSSQMNAEQIDAVLRKSADNILLEVSNYKYRGRQMPMGRDCYSRNEFSEADMAQAFAHYSLEDESERRLVYPFAYTVDSLFSFEHFKTFAFAVSQNKATAEVDKAIYELVAQSFYAKGLREDSSQPDIVVDCFYALAVNRSYDANYAKEIPQRTWRYEPALKDMVQKPFLPVGAPREAAEHTLSFGLRLLDGKNTNHLLWQCRAEEYLSDPMSIFDYAQLSIPMMLMQFPFVRYYKKPIYTIARHRFLYTGVRYRADMPSEVFSVDFNSPAAKAGILAHDRIIAINGQELGAKSATQHSSEYKDFLSHTLHYRDVATSFTDSRGIEHCRYWHKEHYDKLAKIFSGKKFNTPFAYLFFFRPYINSEQMSSIVFEVANEFGRRAVIVSPSPIDNSYVSLY
;
A
#
# COMPACT_ATOMS: atom_id res chain seq x y z
N MET A 1 14.46 -13.38 37.35
CA MET A 1 14.09 -11.97 37.61
C MET A 1 14.52 -11.08 36.46
N LYS A 2 13.59 -10.76 35.56
CA LYS A 2 13.38 -9.47 34.86
C LYS A 2 12.18 -9.67 33.93
N ARG A 3 11.01 -9.22 34.40
CA ARG A 3 9.72 -9.21 33.69
C ARG A 3 9.81 -8.14 32.60
N ASN A 4 9.85 -8.52 31.33
CA ASN A 4 9.60 -7.59 30.24
C ASN A 4 8.10 -7.61 29.91
N SER A 5 7.41 -6.62 30.46
CA SER A 5 6.00 -6.34 30.22
C SER A 5 5.82 -5.77 28.81
N LEU A 6 5.19 -6.52 27.89
CA LEU A 6 4.66 -5.97 26.65
C LEU A 6 3.47 -5.06 27.00
N TYR A 7 3.70 -3.75 27.01
CA TYR A 7 2.63 -2.76 27.05
C TYR A 7 2.17 -2.47 25.62
N PHE A 8 1.08 -3.11 25.20
CA PHE A 8 0.28 -2.66 24.05
C PHE A 8 -0.52 -1.42 24.47
N SER A 9 0.04 -0.24 24.25
CA SER A 9 -0.68 1.02 24.45
C SER A 9 -1.40 1.42 23.17
N LEU A 10 -2.66 1.00 23.07
CA LEU A 10 -3.66 1.64 22.21
C LEU A 10 -4.11 2.91 22.94
N ALA A 11 -3.53 4.06 22.63
CA ALA A 11 -3.94 5.33 23.20
C ALA A 11 -5.26 5.78 22.54
N LEU A 12 -6.36 5.45 23.22
CA LEU A 12 -7.72 5.90 22.93
C LEU A 12 -7.88 7.36 23.38
N LEU A 13 -8.38 8.20 22.48
CA LEU A 13 -8.77 9.60 22.70
C LEU A 13 -9.82 9.70 23.82
N LEU A 14 -9.53 10.51 24.85
CA LEU A 14 -10.50 10.99 25.84
C LEU A 14 -10.79 12.47 25.56
N PHE A 15 -12.02 12.78 25.15
CA PHE A 15 -12.55 14.15 25.15
C PHE A 15 -13.57 14.28 26.29
N ILE A 16 -13.36 15.28 27.14
CA ILE A 16 -14.23 15.63 28.28
C ILE A 16 -15.47 16.35 27.75
N ALA A 17 -16.64 15.92 28.22
CA ALA A 17 -17.93 16.54 27.94
C ALA A 17 -18.08 17.88 28.69
N GLY A 18 -18.49 18.92 27.96
CA GLY A 18 -19.06 20.16 28.48
C GLY A 18 -20.39 20.43 27.78
N GLN A 19 -21.44 20.63 28.56
CA GLN A 19 -22.83 20.76 28.11
C GLN A 19 -23.11 22.07 27.35
N PHE A 20 -23.72 21.97 26.17
CA PHE A 20 -24.71 22.91 25.61
C PHE A 20 -25.50 22.19 24.50
N PRO A 21 -26.86 22.21 24.49
CA PRO A 21 -27.61 21.65 23.38
C PRO A 21 -27.70 22.71 22.27
N SER A 22 -26.98 22.50 21.17
CA SER A 22 -27.15 23.29 19.94
C SER A 22 -27.60 22.33 18.84
N GLN A 23 -28.76 22.59 18.23
CA GLN A 23 -29.32 21.81 17.11
C GLN A 23 -28.51 21.91 15.79
N ALA A 24 -27.18 22.03 15.86
CA ALA A 24 -26.27 22.01 14.71
C ALA A 24 -25.47 20.69 14.60
N GLN A 25 -25.77 19.69 15.45
CA GLN A 25 -24.97 18.49 15.64
C GLN A 25 -25.57 17.25 14.97
N LYS A 26 -25.91 17.35 13.67
CA LYS A 26 -26.18 16.14 12.85
C LYS A 26 -25.08 15.85 11.82
N ASN A 27 -24.22 16.84 11.50
CA ASN A 27 -23.13 16.67 10.54
C ASN A 27 -21.74 16.50 11.18
N ALA A 28 -21.62 16.54 12.51
CA ALA A 28 -20.33 16.38 13.21
C ALA A 28 -19.88 14.91 13.37
N ASP A 29 -20.80 13.95 13.15
CA ASP A 29 -20.56 12.51 13.36
C ASP A 29 -20.16 11.73 12.10
N ARG A 30 -20.11 12.39 10.93
CA ARG A 30 -19.70 11.77 9.67
C ARG A 30 -18.32 12.27 9.25
N TYR A 31 -17.40 11.34 9.05
CA TYR A 31 -16.08 11.60 8.49
C TYR A 31 -16.06 11.16 7.04
N CYS A 32 -15.78 12.08 6.12
CA CYS A 32 -15.67 11.78 4.70
C CYS A 32 -14.21 11.80 4.24
N ARG A 33 -13.84 10.84 3.40
CA ARG A 33 -12.56 10.83 2.69
C ARG A 33 -12.77 10.62 1.20
N VAL A 34 -11.78 11.06 0.44
CA VAL A 34 -11.68 10.85 -1.01
C VAL A 34 -10.66 9.78 -1.38
N GLY A 35 -9.69 9.51 -0.50
CA GLY A 35 -8.66 8.49 -0.71
C GLY A 35 -7.51 8.92 -1.63
N MET A 36 -7.12 10.19 -1.60
CA MET A 36 -5.93 10.69 -2.29
C MET A 36 -5.14 11.65 -1.41
N SER A 37 -3.86 11.78 -1.72
CA SER A 37 -2.95 12.77 -1.16
C SER A 37 -2.29 13.56 -2.28
N TYR A 38 -2.01 14.83 -2.02
CA TYR A 38 -1.39 15.73 -2.98
C TYR A 38 -0.36 16.63 -2.28
N GLU A 39 0.49 17.26 -3.08
CA GLU A 39 1.29 18.40 -2.65
C GLU A 39 1.24 19.50 -3.70
N ILE A 40 1.35 20.77 -3.26
CA ILE A 40 1.50 21.89 -4.20
C ILE A 40 2.94 21.86 -4.70
N SER A 41 3.13 21.50 -5.96
CA SER A 41 4.47 21.34 -6.52
C SER A 41 5.19 22.68 -6.62
N SER A 42 6.40 22.75 -6.07
CA SER A 42 7.35 23.83 -6.29
C SER A 42 8.31 23.54 -7.45
N SER A 43 8.27 22.33 -8.01
CA SER A 43 9.19 21.87 -9.05
C SER A 43 8.82 22.46 -10.41
N ASN A 44 9.81 22.97 -11.15
CA ASN A 44 9.62 23.34 -12.56
C ASN A 44 9.42 22.11 -13.46
N ASN A 45 9.80 20.90 -12.98
CA ASN A 45 9.74 19.68 -13.78
C ASN A 45 8.31 19.21 -14.01
N TRP A 46 7.41 19.42 -13.03
CA TRP A 46 6.07 18.86 -13.07
C TRP A 46 5.07 19.64 -12.20
N GLY A 47 4.05 20.22 -12.83
CA GLY A 47 2.89 20.79 -12.15
C GLY A 47 3.19 22.02 -11.31
N LYS A 48 4.17 22.84 -11.68
CA LYS A 48 4.62 23.99 -10.86
C LYS A 48 3.44 24.89 -10.43
N GLY A 49 3.34 25.13 -9.12
CA GLY A 49 2.29 25.96 -8.53
C GLY A 49 0.91 25.31 -8.49
N LYS A 50 0.80 24.03 -8.84
CA LYS A 50 -0.46 23.28 -8.86
C LYS A 50 -0.38 22.06 -7.93
N PRO A 51 -1.53 21.54 -7.46
CA PRO A 51 -1.57 20.29 -6.71
C PRO A 51 -1.19 19.11 -7.62
N VAL A 52 -0.21 18.32 -7.20
CA VAL A 52 0.18 17.06 -7.85
C VAL A 52 -0.14 15.92 -6.91
N LEU A 53 -0.87 14.92 -7.40
CA LEU A 53 -1.19 13.73 -6.62
C LEU A 53 0.07 12.93 -6.31
N ILE A 54 0.30 12.65 -5.03
CA ILE A 54 1.45 11.86 -4.56
C ILE A 54 1.03 10.44 -4.14
N GLY A 55 -0.28 10.20 -3.96
CA GLY A 55 -0.83 8.90 -3.66
C GLY A 55 -2.33 8.85 -3.94
N VAL A 56 -2.80 7.68 -4.39
CA VAL A 56 -4.22 7.36 -4.55
C VAL A 56 -4.43 5.98 -3.93
N GLN A 57 -5.30 5.90 -2.94
CA GLN A 57 -5.57 4.69 -2.17
C GLN A 57 -6.56 3.79 -2.94
N PRO A 58 -6.23 2.52 -3.21
CA PRO A 58 -7.18 1.59 -3.81
C PRO A 58 -8.47 1.45 -3.00
N GLY A 59 -9.58 1.15 -3.68
CA GLY A 59 -10.89 0.97 -3.03
C GLY A 59 -11.49 2.26 -2.47
N THR A 60 -11.10 3.42 -3.01
CA THR A 60 -11.62 4.74 -2.62
C THR A 60 -12.18 5.50 -3.82
N PRO A 61 -12.99 6.56 -3.61
CA PRO A 61 -13.60 7.32 -4.71
C PRO A 61 -12.58 7.92 -5.68
N ALA A 62 -11.40 8.32 -5.19
CA ALA A 62 -10.33 8.81 -6.05
C ALA A 62 -9.82 7.72 -7.01
N ALA A 63 -9.61 6.50 -6.52
CA ALA A 63 -9.19 5.38 -7.35
C ALA A 63 -10.26 4.98 -8.37
N GLU A 64 -11.53 4.95 -7.94
CA GLU A 64 -12.68 4.65 -8.81
C GLU A 64 -12.87 5.67 -9.94
N ALA A 65 -12.61 6.95 -9.65
CA ALA A 65 -12.60 8.01 -10.67
C ALA A 65 -11.44 7.88 -11.67
N GLY A 66 -10.47 7.02 -11.39
CA GLY A 66 -9.32 6.74 -12.25
C GLY A 66 -8.14 7.68 -12.03
N LEU A 67 -8.09 8.39 -10.90
CA LEU A 67 -6.95 9.23 -10.52
C LEU A 67 -5.71 8.39 -10.25
N ARG A 68 -4.54 8.97 -10.50
CA ARG A 68 -3.24 8.30 -10.30
C ARG A 68 -2.23 9.24 -9.67
N ALA A 69 -1.27 8.67 -8.94
CA ALA A 69 -0.08 9.42 -8.54
C ALA A 69 0.62 10.01 -9.78
N GLY A 70 1.02 11.27 -9.67
CA GLY A 70 1.56 12.08 -10.76
C GLY A 70 0.52 12.92 -11.52
N ASP A 71 -0.78 12.74 -11.28
CA ASP A 71 -1.78 13.64 -11.87
C ASP A 71 -1.64 15.06 -11.34
N ILE A 72 -1.66 16.03 -12.26
CA ILE A 72 -1.71 17.45 -11.96
C ILE A 72 -3.19 17.85 -11.92
N ILE A 73 -3.65 18.37 -10.78
CA ILE A 73 -5.00 18.95 -10.67
C ILE A 73 -4.95 20.34 -11.29
N GLU A 74 -5.62 20.53 -12.42
CA GLU A 74 -5.72 21.80 -13.14
C GLU A 74 -6.84 22.68 -12.58
N LYS A 75 -8.00 22.09 -12.30
CA LYS A 75 -9.16 22.78 -11.73
C LYS A 75 -9.90 21.91 -10.74
N ILE A 76 -10.56 22.56 -9.79
CA ILE A 76 -11.49 21.94 -8.83
C ILE A 76 -12.82 22.68 -8.94
N ASN A 77 -13.88 21.96 -9.32
CA ASN A 77 -15.22 22.53 -9.53
C ASN A 77 -15.21 23.77 -10.45
N GLY A 78 -14.40 23.71 -11.51
CA GLY A 78 -14.25 24.80 -12.49
C GLY A 78 -13.30 25.93 -12.09
N ILE A 79 -12.83 25.98 -10.83
CA ILE A 79 -11.87 26.99 -10.36
C ILE A 79 -10.45 26.49 -10.63
N PRO A 80 -9.58 27.28 -11.31
CA PRO A 80 -8.17 26.93 -11.48
C PRO A 80 -7.48 26.67 -10.15
N SER A 81 -6.84 25.50 -10.02
CA SER A 81 -6.19 25.08 -8.78
C SER A 81 -5.03 26.01 -8.38
N SER A 82 -4.40 26.65 -9.36
CA SER A 82 -3.35 27.66 -9.14
C SER A 82 -3.85 28.94 -8.45
N GLN A 83 -5.17 29.14 -8.37
CA GLN A 83 -5.80 30.25 -7.65
C GLN A 83 -6.29 29.83 -6.26
N MET A 84 -6.08 28.57 -5.87
CA MET A 84 -6.48 28.02 -4.59
C MET A 84 -5.27 27.73 -3.71
N ASN A 85 -5.36 28.04 -2.43
CA ASN A 85 -4.39 27.58 -1.44
C ASN A 85 -4.75 26.17 -0.91
N ALA A 86 -3.84 25.55 -0.16
CA ALA A 86 -4.04 24.21 0.38
C ALA A 86 -5.30 24.10 1.26
N GLU A 87 -5.61 25.11 2.07
CA GLU A 87 -6.80 25.09 2.95
C GLU A 87 -8.10 25.11 2.14
N GLN A 88 -8.16 25.89 1.05
CA GLN A 88 -9.30 25.94 0.16
C GLN A 88 -9.49 24.61 -0.58
N ILE A 89 -8.41 24.00 -1.06
CA ILE A 89 -8.45 22.69 -1.69
C ILE A 89 -8.96 21.65 -0.69
N ASP A 90 -8.39 21.61 0.52
CA ASP A 90 -8.80 20.67 1.57
C ASP A 90 -10.24 20.87 2.01
N ALA A 91 -10.73 22.11 2.05
CA ALA A 91 -12.12 22.42 2.33
C ALA A 91 -13.04 21.83 1.26
N VAL A 92 -12.71 21.95 -0.03
CA VAL A 92 -13.51 21.34 -1.10
C VAL A 92 -13.47 19.82 -1.03
N LEU A 93 -12.28 19.24 -0.86
CA LEU A 93 -12.11 17.78 -0.85
C LEU A 93 -12.78 17.10 0.35
N ARG A 94 -12.82 17.76 1.52
CA ARG A 94 -13.34 17.17 2.77
C ARG A 94 -14.72 17.65 3.17
N LYS A 95 -15.01 18.95 3.00
CA LYS A 95 -16.17 19.62 3.63
C LYS A 95 -17.28 20.02 2.65
N SER A 96 -17.03 20.01 1.34
CA SER A 96 -18.06 20.37 0.35
C SER A 96 -19.31 19.51 0.52
N ALA A 97 -20.54 20.00 0.32
CA ALA A 97 -21.73 19.14 0.25
C ALA A 97 -21.87 18.47 -1.12
N ASP A 98 -21.20 19.01 -2.14
CA ASP A 98 -21.36 18.65 -3.53
C ASP A 98 -20.47 17.48 -3.96
N ASN A 99 -20.78 16.93 -5.14
CA ASN A 99 -19.85 16.07 -5.88
C ASN A 99 -18.63 16.90 -6.30
N ILE A 100 -17.46 16.29 -6.26
CA ILE A 100 -16.21 16.95 -6.64
C ILE A 100 -15.95 16.66 -8.11
N LEU A 101 -15.71 17.70 -8.90
CA LEU A 101 -15.27 17.59 -10.29
C LEU A 101 -13.84 18.10 -10.40
N LEU A 102 -12.90 17.20 -10.61
CA LEU A 102 -11.52 17.57 -10.92
C LEU A 102 -11.33 17.67 -12.43
N GLU A 103 -10.53 18.64 -12.86
CA GLU A 103 -9.91 18.64 -14.18
C GLU A 103 -8.44 18.28 -13.98
N VAL A 104 -7.97 17.17 -14.55
CA VAL A 104 -6.62 16.66 -14.32
C VAL A 104 -5.83 16.42 -15.61
N SER A 105 -4.52 16.56 -15.51
CA SER A 105 -3.57 16.33 -16.60
C SER A 105 -2.42 15.41 -16.18
N ASN A 106 -1.98 14.56 -17.09
CA ASN A 106 -0.74 13.80 -17.05
C ASN A 106 -0.30 13.46 -18.49
N TYR A 107 0.64 12.53 -18.69
CA TYR A 107 1.05 12.15 -20.05
C TYR A 107 -0.05 11.45 -20.88
N LYS A 108 -1.01 10.76 -20.23
CA LYS A 108 -2.11 10.06 -20.92
C LYS A 108 -3.26 10.97 -21.32
N TYR A 109 -3.53 12.02 -20.55
CA TYR A 109 -4.67 12.90 -20.77
C TYR A 109 -4.37 14.34 -20.36
N ARG A 110 -5.03 15.29 -21.03
CA ARG A 110 -4.97 16.73 -20.71
C ARG A 110 -6.36 17.24 -20.41
N GLY A 111 -6.52 17.95 -19.30
CA GLY A 111 -7.79 18.56 -18.92
C GLY A 111 -8.94 17.57 -18.80
N ARG A 112 -8.67 16.32 -18.38
CA ARG A 112 -9.71 15.30 -18.25
C ARG A 112 -10.58 15.60 -17.05
N GLN A 113 -11.88 15.66 -17.27
CA GLN A 113 -12.87 15.79 -16.20
C GLN A 113 -13.04 14.45 -15.48
N MET A 114 -12.89 14.47 -14.16
CA MET A 114 -13.02 13.33 -13.26
C MET A 114 -14.01 13.67 -12.15
N PRO A 115 -15.32 13.35 -12.34
CA PRO A 115 -16.28 13.43 -11.26
C PRO A 115 -15.96 12.35 -10.23
N MET A 116 -16.01 12.71 -8.95
CA MET A 116 -15.74 11.79 -7.86
C MET A 116 -16.65 12.09 -6.67
N GLY A 117 -17.08 11.00 -6.02
CA GLY A 117 -17.82 11.03 -4.78
C GLY A 117 -16.91 11.14 -3.56
N ARG A 118 -17.48 10.82 -2.40
CA ARG A 118 -16.79 10.73 -1.12
C ARG A 118 -17.28 9.52 -0.36
N ASP A 119 -16.36 8.87 0.33
CA ASP A 119 -16.67 7.81 1.28
C ASP A 119 -16.88 8.42 2.65
N CYS A 120 -18.14 8.47 3.08
CA CYS A 120 -18.56 9.10 4.32
C CYS A 120 -18.99 8.06 5.36
N TYR A 121 -18.20 7.92 6.41
CA TYR A 121 -18.40 6.94 7.47
C TYR A 121 -18.99 7.59 8.73
N SER A 122 -19.76 6.82 9.49
CA SER A 122 -20.10 7.18 10.86
C SER A 122 -18.94 6.86 11.79
N ARG A 123 -18.74 7.64 12.87
CA ARG A 123 -17.81 7.23 13.94
C ARG A 123 -18.24 5.95 14.69
N ASN A 124 -19.49 5.55 14.52
CA ASN A 124 -20.09 4.39 15.20
C ASN A 124 -20.13 3.14 14.34
N GLU A 125 -19.43 3.11 13.20
CA GLU A 125 -19.35 1.94 12.32
C GLU A 125 -17.90 1.51 12.04
N PHE A 126 -17.71 0.21 11.81
CA PHE A 126 -16.51 -0.37 11.23
C PHE A 126 -16.86 -1.13 9.95
N SER A 127 -16.12 -0.85 8.88
CA SER A 127 -16.15 -1.65 7.66
C SER A 127 -15.35 -2.94 7.81
N GLU A 128 -15.52 -3.88 6.90
CA GLU A 128 -14.70 -5.09 6.84
C GLU A 128 -13.20 -4.80 6.63
N ALA A 129 -12.86 -3.69 5.98
CA ALA A 129 -11.47 -3.23 5.87
C ALA A 129 -10.90 -2.81 7.24
N ASP A 130 -11.69 -2.06 8.03
CA ASP A 130 -11.29 -1.67 9.40
C ASP A 130 -11.13 -2.91 10.29
N MET A 131 -12.05 -3.88 10.14
CA MET A 131 -11.97 -5.16 10.85
C MET A 131 -10.76 -5.98 10.40
N ALA A 132 -10.44 -6.04 9.11
CA ALA A 132 -9.26 -6.73 8.62
C ALA A 132 -7.99 -6.16 9.25
N GLN A 133 -7.87 -4.83 9.28
CA GLN A 133 -6.76 -4.12 9.92
C GLN A 133 -6.70 -4.35 11.44
N ALA A 134 -7.83 -4.33 12.14
CA ALA A 134 -7.90 -4.58 13.58
C ALA A 134 -7.44 -6.01 13.94
N PHE A 135 -7.76 -6.98 13.09
CA PHE A 135 -7.43 -8.40 13.24
C PHE A 135 -6.28 -8.86 12.34
N ALA A 136 -5.41 -7.93 11.91
CA ALA A 136 -4.34 -8.16 10.93
C ALA A 136 -3.42 -9.35 11.24
N HIS A 137 -3.17 -9.66 12.51
CA HIS A 137 -2.33 -10.80 12.88
C HIS A 137 -3.00 -12.16 12.65
N TYR A 138 -4.27 -12.24 12.25
CA TYR A 138 -4.77 -13.46 11.64
C TYR A 138 -4.03 -13.76 10.32
N SER A 139 -3.64 -12.74 9.56
CA SER A 139 -2.88 -12.88 8.32
C SER A 139 -2.02 -11.64 8.02
N LEU A 140 -0.80 -11.59 8.56
CA LEU A 140 0.14 -10.48 8.27
C LEU A 140 0.62 -10.50 6.82
N GLU A 141 0.51 -11.65 6.16
CA GLU A 141 0.73 -11.89 4.74
C GLU A 141 -0.25 -11.11 3.86
N ASP A 142 -1.41 -10.72 4.40
CA ASP A 142 -2.50 -10.05 3.68
C ASP A 142 -2.82 -8.67 4.20
N GLU A 143 -2.57 -8.43 5.48
CA GLU A 143 -2.83 -7.17 6.14
C GLU A 143 -1.58 -6.73 6.89
N SER A 144 -0.76 -5.92 6.23
CA SER A 144 0.43 -5.32 6.84
C SER A 144 0.89 -4.11 6.05
N GLU A 145 1.53 -3.17 6.74
CA GLU A 145 2.17 -2.03 6.11
C GLU A 145 3.63 -1.97 6.55
N ARG A 146 4.52 -1.73 5.59
CA ARG A 146 5.97 -1.76 5.80
C ARG A 146 6.61 -0.55 5.15
N ARG A 147 7.67 -0.04 5.76
CA ARG A 147 8.50 1.03 5.18
C ARG A 147 9.87 0.49 4.79
N LEU A 148 10.28 0.74 3.56
CA LEU A 148 11.58 0.33 3.04
C LEU A 148 12.36 1.54 2.54
N VAL A 149 13.61 1.63 2.97
CA VAL A 149 14.56 2.61 2.46
C VAL A 149 15.30 1.99 1.28
N TYR A 150 15.38 2.71 0.16
CA TYR A 150 16.20 2.30 -0.99
C TYR A 150 17.41 3.21 -1.10
N PRO A 151 18.62 2.72 -1.46
CA PRO A 151 19.82 3.55 -1.57
C PRO A 151 19.86 4.35 -2.88
N PHE A 152 18.72 4.88 -3.30
CA PHE A 152 18.59 5.66 -4.53
C PHE A 152 19.02 7.11 -4.31
N ALA A 153 19.71 7.66 -5.28
CA ALA A 153 20.06 9.07 -5.37
C ALA A 153 19.62 9.63 -6.72
N TYR A 154 18.88 10.73 -6.68
CA TYR A 154 18.30 11.38 -7.85
C TYR A 154 19.04 12.68 -8.18
N THR A 155 19.09 13.00 -9.46
CA THR A 155 19.56 14.28 -9.98
C THR A 155 18.58 14.69 -11.07
N VAL A 156 18.14 15.95 -11.07
CA VAL A 156 17.25 16.48 -12.09
C VAL A 156 17.73 17.85 -12.53
N ASP A 157 17.54 18.19 -13.80
CA ASP A 157 17.64 19.57 -14.24
C ASP A 157 16.42 20.33 -13.71
N SER A 158 16.64 21.18 -12.71
CA SER A 158 15.57 21.92 -12.05
C SER A 158 14.97 23.03 -12.91
N LEU A 159 15.54 23.36 -14.07
CA LEU A 159 15.04 24.41 -14.97
C LEU A 159 14.15 23.84 -16.07
N PHE A 160 14.16 22.53 -16.29
CA PHE A 160 13.49 21.90 -17.42
C PHE A 160 12.12 21.34 -17.04
N SER A 161 11.08 21.65 -17.82
CA SER A 161 9.74 21.05 -17.61
C SER A 161 9.58 19.74 -18.37
N PHE A 162 9.13 18.69 -17.69
CA PHE A 162 8.84 17.39 -18.30
C PHE A 162 7.40 17.29 -18.79
N GLU A 163 6.54 18.27 -18.49
CA GLU A 163 5.11 18.25 -18.79
C GLU A 163 4.78 17.97 -20.26
N HIS A 164 5.65 18.38 -21.18
CA HIS A 164 5.42 18.24 -22.62
C HIS A 164 5.99 16.96 -23.23
N PHE A 165 6.71 16.13 -22.47
CA PHE A 165 7.23 14.88 -22.98
C PHE A 165 6.11 13.94 -23.39
N LYS A 166 6.30 13.31 -24.54
CA LYS A 166 5.38 12.32 -25.11
C LYS A 166 6.13 11.07 -25.54
N THR A 167 7.38 11.22 -25.95
CA THR A 167 8.13 10.19 -26.64
C THR A 167 9.46 9.89 -25.94
N PHE A 168 9.92 8.65 -26.08
CA PHE A 168 11.24 8.23 -25.62
C PHE A 168 11.90 7.29 -26.62
N ALA A 169 13.22 7.21 -26.56
CA ALA A 169 14.02 6.18 -27.22
C ALA A 169 15.08 5.64 -26.26
N PHE A 170 15.78 4.59 -26.69
CA PHE A 170 16.88 4.00 -25.94
C PHE A 170 18.22 4.34 -26.59
N ALA A 171 19.24 4.58 -25.76
CA ALA A 171 20.60 4.71 -26.23
C ALA A 171 21.08 3.39 -26.87
N VAL A 172 21.99 3.49 -27.84
CA VAL A 172 22.59 2.30 -28.45
C VAL A 172 23.54 1.67 -27.44
N SER A 173 23.41 0.37 -27.22
CA SER A 173 24.34 -0.39 -26.40
C SER A 173 25.76 -0.27 -26.97
N GLN A 174 26.68 0.20 -26.13
CA GLN A 174 28.06 0.45 -26.55
C GLN A 174 28.90 -0.84 -26.63
N ASN A 175 28.43 -1.93 -26.03
CA ASN A 175 29.17 -3.19 -25.94
C ASN A 175 28.26 -4.38 -26.31
N LYS A 176 28.66 -5.16 -27.32
CA LYS A 176 27.92 -6.36 -27.73
C LYS A 176 27.74 -7.38 -26.60
N ALA A 177 28.66 -7.44 -25.65
CA ALA A 177 28.56 -8.33 -24.49
C ALA A 177 27.48 -7.91 -23.48
N THR A 178 27.05 -6.64 -23.48
CA THR A 178 26.00 -6.12 -22.58
C THR A 178 24.67 -5.91 -23.29
N ALA A 179 24.62 -5.98 -24.61
CA ALA A 179 23.44 -5.65 -25.41
C ALA A 179 22.17 -6.41 -25.01
N GLU A 180 22.26 -7.69 -24.62
CA GLU A 180 21.09 -8.45 -24.15
C GLU A 180 20.59 -7.97 -22.78
N VAL A 181 21.50 -7.61 -21.87
CA VAL A 181 21.17 -7.07 -20.55
C VAL A 181 20.58 -5.66 -20.68
N ASP A 182 21.19 -4.82 -21.53
CA ASP A 182 20.69 -3.47 -21.84
C ASP A 182 19.27 -3.55 -22.41
N LYS A 183 19.02 -4.45 -23.37
CA LYS A 183 17.69 -4.68 -23.93
C LYS A 183 16.68 -5.06 -22.84
N ALA A 184 17.03 -6.00 -21.97
CA ALA A 184 16.14 -6.45 -20.90
C ALA A 184 15.84 -5.35 -19.87
N ILE A 185 16.83 -4.49 -19.56
CA ILE A 185 16.65 -3.28 -18.74
C ILE A 185 15.71 -2.30 -19.43
N TYR A 186 15.92 -2.03 -20.72
CA TYR A 186 15.11 -1.10 -21.49
C TYR A 186 13.67 -1.57 -21.63
N GLU A 187 13.40 -2.86 -21.73
CA GLU A 187 12.05 -3.40 -21.69
C GLU A 187 11.31 -3.08 -20.37
N LEU A 188 12.00 -3.14 -19.21
CA LEU A 188 11.44 -2.76 -17.91
C LEU A 188 11.15 -1.24 -17.82
N VAL A 189 12.03 -0.41 -18.38
CA VAL A 189 11.81 1.04 -18.47
C VAL A 189 10.63 1.34 -19.39
N ALA A 190 10.56 0.70 -20.56
CA ALA A 190 9.48 0.85 -21.52
C ALA A 190 8.12 0.56 -20.87
N GLN A 191 7.99 -0.57 -20.16
CA GLN A 191 6.77 -0.93 -19.43
C GLN A 191 6.34 0.18 -18.45
N SER A 192 7.29 0.75 -17.70
CA SER A 192 7.04 1.84 -16.76
C SER A 192 6.62 3.14 -17.46
N PHE A 193 7.21 3.44 -18.62
CA PHE A 193 6.88 4.63 -19.43
C PHE A 193 5.54 4.52 -20.14
N TYR A 194 5.22 3.34 -20.71
CA TYR A 194 3.89 3.04 -21.24
C TYR A 194 2.81 3.15 -20.15
N ALA A 195 3.09 2.65 -18.95
CA ALA A 195 2.19 2.78 -17.81
C ALA A 195 1.95 4.25 -17.42
N LYS A 196 2.91 5.15 -17.68
CA LYS A 196 2.78 6.60 -17.45
C LYS A 196 2.11 7.34 -18.62
N GLY A 197 2.12 6.79 -19.83
CA GLY A 197 1.50 7.38 -21.02
C GLY A 197 2.46 7.92 -22.07
N LEU A 198 3.75 7.66 -21.91
CA LEU A 198 4.75 7.95 -22.93
C LEU A 198 4.75 6.82 -23.98
N ARG A 199 5.28 7.10 -25.17
CA ARG A 199 5.39 6.13 -26.28
C ARG A 199 6.81 6.11 -26.84
N GLU A 200 7.21 4.98 -27.41
CA GLU A 200 8.51 4.88 -28.05
C GLU A 200 8.51 5.61 -29.41
N ASP A 201 9.56 6.39 -29.69
CA ASP A 201 9.84 7.02 -30.98
C ASP A 201 11.36 7.14 -31.15
N SER A 202 11.93 6.28 -31.99
CA SER A 202 13.37 6.26 -32.25
C SER A 202 13.84 7.33 -33.24
N SER A 203 12.92 8.05 -33.90
CA SER A 203 13.26 9.04 -34.93
C SER A 203 13.46 10.43 -34.33
N GLN A 204 12.53 10.88 -33.48
CA GLN A 204 12.58 12.18 -32.82
C GLN A 204 12.07 12.08 -31.37
N PRO A 205 12.79 11.38 -30.49
CA PRO A 205 12.40 11.24 -29.10
C PRO A 205 12.46 12.59 -28.37
N ASP A 206 11.58 12.81 -27.39
CA ASP A 206 11.74 13.88 -26.41
C ASP A 206 12.84 13.54 -25.39
N ILE A 207 13.01 12.24 -25.10
CA ILE A 207 13.94 11.72 -24.10
C ILE A 207 14.70 10.52 -24.66
N VAL A 208 16.02 10.47 -24.47
CA VAL A 208 16.81 9.25 -24.66
C VAL A 208 17.15 8.64 -23.31
N VAL A 209 16.82 7.36 -23.14
CA VAL A 209 17.11 6.57 -21.93
C VAL A 209 18.46 5.88 -22.10
N ASP A 210 19.35 6.08 -21.13
CA ASP A 210 20.63 5.40 -21.00
C ASP A 210 20.71 4.68 -19.64
N CYS A 211 21.50 3.60 -19.54
CA CYS A 211 21.72 2.88 -18.30
C CYS A 211 23.19 2.55 -18.09
N PHE A 212 23.59 2.46 -16.83
CA PHE A 212 24.95 2.06 -16.46
C PHE A 212 24.91 1.15 -15.23
N TYR A 213 25.81 0.19 -15.16
CA TYR A 213 25.85 -0.76 -14.05
C TYR A 213 27.20 -1.45 -13.91
N ALA A 214 27.45 -1.96 -12.70
CA ALA A 214 28.60 -2.80 -12.39
C ALA A 214 28.26 -3.75 -11.23
N LEU A 215 28.72 -4.99 -11.32
CA LEU A 215 28.76 -5.94 -10.21
C LEU A 215 30.22 -6.30 -9.96
N ALA A 216 30.69 -6.17 -8.73
CA ALA A 216 32.06 -6.46 -8.37
C ALA A 216 32.16 -7.22 -7.04
N VAL A 217 33.16 -8.09 -6.95
CA VAL A 217 33.62 -8.64 -5.66
C VAL A 217 34.24 -7.49 -4.86
N ASN A 218 33.83 -7.34 -3.62
CA ASN A 218 34.31 -6.28 -2.75
C ASN A 218 35.65 -6.68 -2.11
N ARG A 219 36.73 -6.05 -2.56
CA ARG A 219 38.09 -6.32 -2.03
C ARG A 219 38.28 -5.91 -0.57
N SER A 220 37.37 -5.10 -0.02
CA SER A 220 37.40 -4.64 1.37
C SER A 220 36.57 -5.52 2.32
N TYR A 221 36.04 -6.65 1.84
CA TYR A 221 35.23 -7.53 2.67
C TYR A 221 36.00 -8.08 3.87
N ASP A 222 35.39 -8.00 5.05
CA ASP A 222 35.83 -8.60 6.30
C ASP A 222 34.62 -9.24 7.01
N ALA A 223 34.64 -10.56 7.12
CA ALA A 223 33.58 -11.36 7.75
C ALA A 223 33.26 -10.93 9.18
N ASN A 224 34.16 -10.24 9.89
CA ASN A 224 33.87 -9.70 11.22
C ASN A 224 32.78 -8.63 11.20
N TYR A 225 32.72 -7.80 10.14
CA TYR A 225 31.67 -6.79 10.00
C TYR A 225 30.31 -7.40 9.65
N ALA A 226 30.29 -8.58 9.01
CA ALA A 226 29.07 -9.25 8.58
C ALA A 226 28.31 -9.98 9.70
N LYS A 227 28.97 -10.35 10.81
CA LYS A 227 28.43 -11.24 11.86
C LYS A 227 27.08 -10.81 12.43
N GLU A 228 26.87 -9.52 12.63
CA GLU A 228 25.64 -8.97 13.24
C GLU A 228 24.71 -8.31 12.22
N ILE A 229 25.06 -8.34 10.94
CA ILE A 229 24.29 -7.70 9.89
C ILE A 229 23.38 -8.73 9.22
N PRO A 230 22.07 -8.43 9.08
CA PRO A 230 21.18 -9.27 8.29
C PRO A 230 21.72 -9.46 6.86
N GLN A 231 22.01 -10.71 6.51
CA GLN A 231 22.55 -11.06 5.19
C GLN A 231 21.48 -11.04 4.11
N ARG A 232 20.21 -11.23 4.49
CA ARG A 232 19.07 -11.09 3.58
C ARG A 232 18.09 -10.08 4.16
N THR A 233 17.67 -9.15 3.31
CA THR A 233 16.66 -8.15 3.66
C THR A 233 15.51 -8.17 2.69
N TRP A 234 14.41 -7.60 3.14
CA TRP A 234 13.16 -7.58 2.40
C TRP A 234 13.17 -6.49 1.33
N ARG A 235 12.79 -6.87 0.10
CA ARG A 235 12.50 -5.97 -1.02
C ARG A 235 11.10 -6.21 -1.54
N TYR A 236 10.55 -5.19 -2.19
CA TYR A 236 9.30 -5.34 -2.92
C TYR A 236 9.61 -5.91 -4.29
N GLU A 237 8.85 -6.92 -4.71
CA GLU A 237 8.88 -7.50 -6.06
C GLU A 237 7.63 -7.03 -6.81
N PRO A 238 7.75 -6.03 -7.71
CA PRO A 238 6.63 -5.45 -8.43
C PRO A 238 5.81 -6.45 -9.24
N ALA A 239 6.45 -7.47 -9.83
CA ALA A 239 5.76 -8.46 -10.65
C ALA A 239 4.86 -9.39 -9.80
N LEU A 240 5.30 -9.73 -8.58
CA LEU A 240 4.55 -10.54 -7.63
C LEU A 240 3.59 -9.71 -6.77
N LYS A 241 3.77 -8.37 -6.78
CA LYS A 241 3.17 -7.45 -5.82
C LYS A 241 3.36 -7.90 -4.38
N ASP A 242 4.54 -8.41 -4.07
CA ASP A 242 4.82 -9.02 -2.77
C ASP A 242 6.22 -8.69 -2.23
N MET A 243 6.44 -9.03 -0.98
CA MET A 243 7.72 -8.89 -0.31
C MET A 243 8.56 -10.16 -0.51
N VAL A 244 9.82 -9.98 -0.90
CA VAL A 244 10.78 -11.08 -1.11
C VAL A 244 12.08 -10.80 -0.34
N GLN A 245 12.70 -11.86 0.20
CA GLN A 245 14.02 -11.75 0.82
C GLN A 245 15.13 -11.94 -0.21
N LYS A 246 16.01 -10.95 -0.30
CA LYS A 246 17.10 -10.89 -1.27
C LYS A 246 18.42 -10.57 -0.54
N PRO A 247 19.58 -10.93 -1.11
CA PRO A 247 20.89 -10.79 -0.47
C PRO A 247 21.39 -9.33 -0.39
N PHE A 248 20.51 -8.36 -0.11
CA PHE A 248 20.90 -6.99 0.18
C PHE A 248 21.19 -6.84 1.66
N LEU A 249 22.30 -6.19 1.99
CA LEU A 249 22.51 -5.67 3.33
C LEU A 249 21.60 -4.46 3.59
N PRO A 250 21.27 -4.15 4.86
CA PRO A 250 20.48 -2.97 5.19
C PRO A 250 21.11 -1.67 4.67
N VAL A 251 20.29 -0.72 4.24
CA VAL A 251 20.77 0.60 3.81
C VAL A 251 21.53 1.28 4.95
N GLY A 252 22.80 1.61 4.71
CA GLY A 252 23.70 2.19 5.71
C GLY A 252 24.63 1.18 6.40
N ALA A 253 24.55 -0.11 6.05
CA ALA A 253 25.56 -1.09 6.44
C ALA A 253 26.97 -0.66 6.02
N PRO A 254 28.02 -0.99 6.80
CA PRO A 254 29.41 -0.76 6.42
C PRO A 254 29.74 -1.54 5.14
N ARG A 255 30.61 -0.96 4.31
CA ARG A 255 31.02 -1.58 3.03
C ARG A 255 31.75 -2.90 3.27
N GLU A 256 32.52 -2.97 4.34
CA GLU A 256 33.35 -4.11 4.74
C GLU A 256 32.51 -5.36 5.04
N ALA A 257 31.23 -5.20 5.36
CA ALA A 257 30.33 -6.33 5.58
C ALA A 257 29.83 -7.00 4.29
N ALA A 258 29.99 -6.35 3.14
CA ALA A 258 29.45 -6.81 1.87
C ALA A 258 30.48 -7.63 1.10
N GLU A 259 30.13 -8.84 0.65
CA GLU A 259 30.99 -9.64 -0.22
C GLU A 259 31.03 -9.07 -1.65
N HIS A 260 29.93 -8.42 -2.07
CA HIS A 260 29.81 -7.82 -3.39
C HIS A 260 29.23 -6.40 -3.32
N THR A 261 29.60 -5.57 -4.29
CA THR A 261 28.99 -4.26 -4.52
C THR A 261 28.30 -4.24 -5.87
N LEU A 262 27.09 -3.69 -5.92
CA LEU A 262 26.35 -3.47 -7.17
C LEU A 262 26.05 -1.98 -7.33
N SER A 263 26.51 -1.41 -8.44
CA SER A 263 26.16 -0.06 -8.88
C SER A 263 25.19 -0.17 -10.05
N PHE A 264 24.12 0.63 -10.05
CA PHE A 264 23.14 0.66 -11.13
C PHE A 264 22.58 2.07 -11.29
N GLY A 265 22.28 2.49 -12.51
CA GLY A 265 21.59 3.74 -12.73
C GLY A 265 20.92 3.87 -14.09
N LEU A 266 19.92 4.75 -14.10
CA LEU A 266 19.19 5.19 -15.28
C LEU A 266 19.42 6.68 -15.49
N ARG A 267 19.61 7.09 -16.75
CA ARG A 267 19.71 8.47 -17.19
C ARG A 267 18.64 8.75 -18.23
N LEU A 268 18.00 9.89 -18.11
CA LEU A 268 17.12 10.47 -19.10
C LEU A 268 17.81 11.71 -19.65
N LEU A 269 18.13 11.67 -20.93
CA LEU A 269 18.86 12.69 -21.67
C LEU A 269 17.90 13.43 -22.60
N ASP A 270 18.16 14.70 -22.89
CA ASP A 270 17.39 15.45 -23.90
C ASP A 270 17.51 14.76 -25.26
N GLY A 271 16.39 14.42 -25.89
CA GLY A 271 16.37 13.79 -27.20
C GLY A 271 16.94 14.65 -28.33
N LYS A 272 17.00 15.98 -28.15
CA LYS A 272 17.65 16.92 -29.09
C LYS A 272 19.14 17.10 -28.82
N ASN A 273 19.58 16.87 -27.58
CA ASN A 273 20.97 16.99 -27.16
C ASN A 273 21.29 15.95 -26.09
N THR A 274 21.77 14.78 -26.51
CA THR A 274 22.03 13.66 -25.59
C THR A 274 23.18 13.91 -24.61
N ASN A 275 23.89 15.04 -24.69
CA ASN A 275 24.84 15.46 -23.65
C ASN A 275 24.17 16.16 -22.47
N HIS A 276 22.90 16.56 -22.61
CA HIS A 276 22.14 17.23 -21.57
C HIS A 276 21.38 16.21 -20.73
N LEU A 277 21.83 16.00 -19.50
CA LEU A 277 21.16 15.16 -18.51
C LEU A 277 19.94 15.89 -17.92
N LEU A 278 18.75 15.31 -18.08
CA LEU A 278 17.50 15.85 -17.56
C LEU A 278 17.12 15.22 -16.22
N TRP A 279 17.30 13.91 -16.09
CA TRP A 279 16.98 13.15 -14.88
C TRP A 279 17.93 11.96 -14.75
N GLN A 280 18.36 11.64 -13.54
CA GLN A 280 19.13 10.45 -13.23
C GLN A 280 18.66 9.86 -11.92
N CYS A 281 18.61 8.54 -11.84
CA CYS A 281 18.57 7.82 -10.58
C CYS A 281 19.70 6.80 -10.56
N ARG A 282 20.50 6.80 -9.49
CA ARG A 282 21.58 5.84 -9.25
C ARG A 282 21.39 5.13 -7.91
N ALA A 283 21.89 3.91 -7.82
CA ALA A 283 21.90 3.10 -6.62
C ALA A 283 23.29 2.51 -6.40
N GLU A 284 23.70 2.44 -5.13
CA GLU A 284 24.84 1.65 -4.67
C GLU A 284 24.32 0.66 -3.63
N GLU A 285 24.48 -0.62 -3.93
CA GLU A 285 24.00 -1.72 -3.11
C GLU A 285 25.17 -2.56 -2.59
N TYR A 286 24.99 -3.03 -1.37
CA TYR A 286 25.89 -3.93 -0.67
C TYR A 286 25.22 -5.29 -0.56
N LEU A 287 25.87 -6.33 -1.08
CA LEU A 287 25.28 -7.65 -1.19
C LEU A 287 26.07 -8.69 -0.38
N SER A 288 25.34 -9.61 0.25
CA SER A 288 25.93 -10.79 0.91
C SER A 288 26.31 -11.87 -0.11
N ASP A 289 25.52 -12.01 -1.17
CA ASP A 289 25.66 -12.99 -2.24
C ASP A 289 25.54 -12.27 -3.59
N PRO A 290 26.17 -12.76 -4.66
CA PRO A 290 26.07 -12.12 -5.97
C PRO A 290 24.63 -12.20 -6.49
N MET A 291 24.18 -11.13 -7.16
CA MET A 291 22.89 -11.05 -7.84
C MET A 291 23.11 -10.54 -9.26
N SER A 292 22.36 -11.08 -10.23
CA SER A 292 22.46 -10.58 -11.61
C SER A 292 21.96 -9.13 -11.71
N ILE A 293 22.53 -8.36 -12.65
CA ILE A 293 22.06 -6.99 -12.93
C ILE A 293 20.59 -6.99 -13.32
N PHE A 294 20.14 -8.00 -14.06
CA PHE A 294 18.75 -8.12 -14.48
C PHE A 294 17.81 -8.35 -13.29
N ASP A 295 18.12 -9.27 -12.37
CA ASP A 295 17.30 -9.50 -11.17
C ASP A 295 17.22 -8.23 -10.30
N TYR A 296 18.32 -7.47 -10.20
CA TYR A 296 18.33 -6.19 -9.52
C TYR A 296 17.43 -5.16 -10.22
N ALA A 297 17.54 -5.07 -11.55
CA ALA A 297 16.79 -4.15 -12.39
C ALA A 297 15.28 -4.41 -12.28
N GLN A 298 14.84 -5.66 -12.27
CA GLN A 298 13.42 -6.04 -12.11
C GLN A 298 12.82 -5.51 -10.80
N LEU A 299 13.57 -5.61 -9.71
CA LEU A 299 13.16 -5.09 -8.40
C LEU A 299 13.18 -3.56 -8.33
N SER A 300 14.15 -2.94 -9.01
CA SER A 300 14.54 -1.55 -8.74
C SER A 300 13.99 -0.55 -9.74
N ILE A 301 13.90 -0.88 -11.04
CA ILE A 301 13.47 0.07 -12.07
C ILE A 301 12.05 0.61 -11.82
N PRO A 302 11.03 -0.25 -11.55
CA PRO A 302 9.69 0.25 -11.26
C PRO A 302 9.67 1.19 -10.06
N MET A 303 10.48 0.89 -9.03
CA MET A 303 10.62 1.72 -7.84
C MET A 303 11.32 3.05 -8.14
N MET A 304 12.46 3.04 -8.86
CA MET A 304 13.19 4.25 -9.28
C MET A 304 12.28 5.19 -10.08
N LEU A 305 11.48 4.64 -10.98
CA LEU A 305 10.60 5.40 -11.86
C LEU A 305 9.29 5.87 -11.19
N MET A 306 9.04 5.53 -9.92
CA MET A 306 7.95 6.16 -9.15
C MET A 306 8.16 7.68 -8.99
N GLN A 307 9.41 8.14 -8.95
CA GLN A 307 9.76 9.57 -8.85
C GLN A 307 9.96 10.26 -10.20
N PHE A 308 9.69 9.59 -11.33
CA PHE A 308 9.61 10.25 -12.62
C PHE A 308 8.13 10.42 -13.01
N PRO A 309 7.67 11.62 -13.43
CA PRO A 309 8.44 12.86 -13.66
C PRO A 309 8.65 13.74 -12.43
N PHE A 310 8.06 13.37 -11.29
CA PHE A 310 8.01 14.23 -10.11
C PHE A 310 8.89 13.71 -8.97
N VAL A 311 10.10 14.25 -8.87
CA VAL A 311 11.07 13.88 -7.82
C VAL A 311 10.80 14.68 -6.56
N ARG A 312 10.57 13.98 -5.46
CA ARG A 312 10.30 14.55 -4.13
C ARG A 312 11.47 14.33 -3.17
N TYR A 313 12.13 13.18 -3.30
CA TYR A 313 13.19 12.72 -2.44
C TYR A 313 14.47 12.45 -3.24
N TYR A 314 15.48 13.29 -3.02
CA TYR A 314 16.74 13.23 -3.77
C TYR A 314 17.70 12.14 -3.32
N LYS A 315 17.59 11.66 -2.07
CA LYS A 315 18.43 10.59 -1.54
C LYS A 315 17.61 9.71 -0.61
N LYS A 316 17.89 8.41 -0.65
CA LYS A 316 17.34 7.40 0.25
C LYS A 316 15.81 7.49 0.38
N PRO A 317 15.04 7.48 -0.73
CA PRO A 317 13.59 7.53 -0.66
C PRO A 317 13.06 6.36 0.18
N ILE A 318 12.02 6.66 0.94
CA ILE A 318 11.29 5.68 1.75
C ILE A 318 10.01 5.34 1.00
N TYR A 319 9.76 4.06 0.81
CA TYR A 319 8.52 3.57 0.22
C TYR A 319 7.68 2.91 1.30
N THR A 320 6.39 3.23 1.32
CA THR A 320 5.37 2.47 2.02
C THR A 320 4.87 1.37 1.10
N ILE A 321 4.95 0.12 1.55
CA ILE A 321 4.37 -1.05 0.91
C ILE A 321 3.25 -1.53 1.81
N ALA A 322 2.02 -1.37 1.35
CA ALA A 322 0.82 -1.76 2.06
C ALA A 322 0.20 -2.99 1.41
N ARG A 323 -0.12 -4.00 2.21
CA ARG A 323 -0.91 -5.17 1.87
C ARG A 323 -2.24 -5.05 2.59
N HIS A 324 -3.32 -5.03 1.81
CA HIS A 324 -4.69 -4.94 2.32
C HIS A 324 -5.57 -5.89 1.52
N ARG A 325 -5.57 -7.18 1.88
CA ARG A 325 -6.35 -8.22 1.21
C ARG A 325 -7.32 -8.87 2.17
N PHE A 326 -8.60 -8.87 1.82
CA PHE A 326 -9.65 -9.45 2.64
C PHE A 326 -10.84 -9.92 1.79
N LEU A 327 -11.70 -10.75 2.38
CA LEU A 327 -12.99 -11.12 1.83
C LEU A 327 -14.04 -10.07 2.21
N TYR A 328 -14.71 -9.53 1.21
CA TYR A 328 -15.73 -8.52 1.35
C TYR A 328 -17.13 -9.12 1.17
N THR A 329 -17.99 -8.90 2.16
CA THR A 329 -19.42 -9.20 2.09
C THR A 329 -20.25 -7.92 1.99
N GLY A 330 -19.74 -6.78 2.45
CA GLY A 330 -20.46 -5.50 2.55
C GLY A 330 -21.24 -5.29 3.83
N VAL A 331 -21.05 -6.14 4.84
CA VAL A 331 -21.55 -5.87 6.20
C VAL A 331 -20.72 -4.77 6.85
N ARG A 332 -21.39 -3.80 7.47
CA ARG A 332 -20.77 -2.82 8.38
C ARG A 332 -21.20 -3.09 9.80
N TYR A 333 -20.24 -3.12 10.70
CA TYR A 333 -20.43 -3.48 12.10
C TYR A 333 -20.60 -2.24 12.97
N ARG A 334 -21.44 -2.32 13.99
CA ARG A 334 -21.49 -1.25 15.00
C ARG A 334 -20.20 -1.26 15.83
N ALA A 335 -19.58 -0.10 16.00
CA ALA A 335 -18.21 0.01 16.53
C ALA A 335 -18.05 -0.46 17.99
N ASP A 336 -19.07 -0.25 18.83
CA ASP A 336 -19.11 -0.66 20.23
C ASP A 336 -19.61 -2.11 20.42
N MET A 337 -20.48 -2.57 19.52
CA MET A 337 -21.12 -3.89 19.53
C MET A 337 -21.03 -4.54 18.14
N PRO A 338 -19.90 -5.18 17.80
CA PRO A 338 -19.68 -5.76 16.48
C PRO A 338 -20.65 -6.91 16.10
N SER A 339 -21.49 -7.38 17.02
CA SER A 339 -22.57 -8.31 16.69
C SER A 339 -23.80 -7.64 16.07
N GLU A 340 -23.88 -6.31 16.03
CA GLU A 340 -24.98 -5.60 15.38
C GLU A 340 -24.54 -5.11 13.99
N VAL A 341 -25.34 -5.42 12.98
CA VAL A 341 -25.18 -4.86 11.63
C VAL A 341 -25.59 -3.39 11.68
N PHE A 342 -24.62 -2.49 11.56
CA PHE A 342 -24.90 -1.06 11.50
C PHE A 342 -25.58 -0.69 10.18
N SER A 343 -25.02 -1.18 9.07
CA SER A 343 -25.59 -1.04 7.74
C SER A 343 -25.03 -2.12 6.80
N VAL A 344 -25.61 -2.22 5.61
CA VAL A 344 -25.15 -3.14 4.57
C VAL A 344 -24.96 -2.34 3.29
N ASP A 345 -23.79 -2.46 2.70
CA ASP A 345 -23.45 -1.75 1.46
C ASP A 345 -24.42 -2.13 0.35
N PHE A 346 -24.87 -1.13 -0.41
CA PHE A 346 -25.81 -1.34 -1.51
C PHE A 346 -25.24 -2.28 -2.57
N ASN A 347 -26.05 -3.24 -3.06
CA ASN A 347 -25.66 -4.27 -4.04
C ASN A 347 -24.49 -5.19 -3.63
N SER A 348 -24.05 -5.13 -2.38
CA SER A 348 -23.01 -6.02 -1.84
C SER A 348 -23.47 -7.49 -1.77
N PRO A 349 -22.55 -8.45 -1.63
CA PRO A 349 -22.90 -9.85 -1.41
C PRO A 349 -23.88 -10.07 -0.26
N ALA A 350 -23.69 -9.40 0.88
CA ALA A 350 -24.55 -9.50 2.05
C ALA A 350 -25.95 -8.93 1.79
N ALA A 351 -26.05 -7.80 1.08
CA ALA A 351 -27.34 -7.22 0.68
C ALA A 351 -28.13 -8.18 -0.23
N LYS A 352 -27.45 -8.79 -1.22
CA LYS A 352 -28.05 -9.77 -2.13
C LYS A 352 -28.51 -11.04 -1.41
N ALA A 353 -27.78 -11.45 -0.37
CA ALA A 353 -28.12 -12.59 0.47
C ALA A 353 -29.23 -12.26 1.51
N GLY A 354 -29.59 -11.00 1.67
CA GLY A 354 -30.70 -10.55 2.52
C GLY A 354 -30.32 -10.24 3.96
N ILE A 355 -29.05 -10.02 4.28
CA ILE A 355 -28.64 -9.39 5.56
C ILE A 355 -29.12 -7.94 5.55
N LEU A 356 -29.73 -7.50 6.64
CA LEU A 356 -30.30 -6.15 6.77
C LEU A 356 -29.59 -5.34 7.86
N ALA A 357 -29.68 -4.02 7.77
CA ALA A 357 -29.32 -3.15 8.88
C ALA A 357 -30.12 -3.53 10.14
N HIS A 358 -29.47 -3.45 11.30
CA HIS A 358 -29.99 -3.87 12.61
C HIS A 358 -30.22 -5.37 12.79
N ASP A 359 -29.90 -6.22 11.80
CA ASP A 359 -29.76 -7.65 12.07
C ASP A 359 -28.67 -7.86 13.15
N ARG A 360 -28.93 -8.79 14.07
CA ARG A 360 -27.94 -9.19 15.07
C ARG A 360 -27.25 -10.48 14.63
N ILE A 361 -25.96 -10.41 14.38
CA ILE A 361 -25.11 -11.56 14.06
C ILE A 361 -24.86 -12.36 15.34
N ILE A 362 -25.36 -13.58 15.37
CA ILE A 362 -25.18 -14.55 16.45
C ILE A 362 -23.84 -15.27 16.26
N ALA A 363 -23.57 -15.74 15.04
CA ALA A 363 -22.34 -16.42 14.69
C ALA A 363 -21.94 -16.20 13.23
N ILE A 364 -20.64 -16.32 12.95
CA ILE A 364 -20.08 -16.33 11.59
C ILE A 364 -19.29 -17.64 11.44
N ASN A 365 -19.67 -18.48 10.47
CA ASN A 365 -19.08 -19.81 10.28
C ASN A 365 -19.06 -20.64 11.58
N GLY A 366 -20.14 -20.54 12.35
CA GLY A 366 -20.27 -21.17 13.66
C GLY A 366 -19.43 -20.54 14.78
N GLN A 367 -18.60 -19.52 14.53
CA GLN A 367 -17.90 -18.77 15.59
C GLN A 367 -18.83 -17.72 16.20
N GLU A 368 -19.02 -17.74 17.52
CA GLU A 368 -20.04 -16.93 18.18
C GLU A 368 -19.57 -15.48 18.36
N LEU A 369 -20.41 -14.51 17.98
CA LEU A 369 -20.17 -13.10 18.34
C LEU A 369 -20.86 -12.76 19.66
N GLY A 370 -22.10 -13.23 19.85
CA GLY A 370 -22.87 -13.02 21.09
C GLY A 370 -23.18 -11.55 21.39
N ALA A 371 -23.35 -11.20 22.66
CA ALA A 371 -23.56 -9.82 23.13
C ALA A 371 -22.23 -9.13 23.50
N LYS A 372 -21.11 -9.55 22.89
CA LYS A 372 -19.78 -9.11 23.29
C LYS A 372 -19.48 -7.72 22.76
N SER A 373 -18.91 -6.87 23.62
CA SER A 373 -18.40 -5.57 23.21
C SER A 373 -17.15 -5.70 22.33
N ALA A 374 -16.79 -4.63 21.62
CA ALA A 374 -15.52 -4.57 20.90
C ALA A 374 -14.30 -4.81 21.82
N THR A 375 -14.36 -4.38 23.08
CA THR A 375 -13.28 -4.63 24.05
C THR A 375 -13.13 -6.09 24.43
N GLN A 376 -14.23 -6.84 24.53
CA GLN A 376 -14.18 -8.29 24.78
C GLN A 376 -13.59 -9.04 23.59
N HIS A 377 -13.98 -8.69 22.36
CA HIS A 377 -13.36 -9.27 21.16
C HIS A 377 -11.87 -8.94 21.04
N SER A 378 -11.45 -7.73 21.44
CA SER A 378 -10.03 -7.36 21.50
C SER A 378 -9.25 -8.23 22.50
N SER A 379 -9.84 -8.57 23.65
CA SER A 379 -9.24 -9.48 24.63
C SER A 379 -9.11 -10.90 24.09
N GLU A 380 -10.17 -11.46 23.47
CA GLU A 380 -10.14 -12.79 22.84
C GLU A 380 -9.05 -12.89 21.76
N TYR A 381 -8.89 -11.84 20.96
CA TYR A 381 -7.82 -11.75 19.98
C TYR A 381 -6.42 -11.71 20.60
N LYS A 382 -6.22 -10.94 21.68
CA LYS A 382 -4.94 -10.93 22.41
C LYS A 382 -4.63 -12.30 23.02
N ASP A 383 -5.65 -12.98 23.54
CA ASP A 383 -5.52 -14.35 24.06
C ASP A 383 -5.14 -15.33 22.94
N PHE A 384 -5.78 -15.24 21.77
CA PHE A 384 -5.36 -15.99 20.58
C PHE A 384 -3.88 -15.76 20.25
N LEU A 385 -3.45 -14.50 20.17
CA LEU A 385 -2.07 -14.17 19.80
C LEU A 385 -1.07 -14.74 20.81
N SER A 386 -1.28 -14.49 22.10
CA SER A 386 -0.37 -14.98 23.14
C SER A 386 -0.15 -16.50 23.11
N HIS A 387 -1.16 -17.27 22.70
CA HIS A 387 -1.10 -18.74 22.63
C HIS A 387 -0.67 -19.30 21.28
N THR A 388 -0.51 -18.46 20.26
CA THR A 388 -0.17 -18.91 18.90
C THR A 388 1.14 -18.33 18.37
N LEU A 389 1.76 -17.38 19.07
CA LEU A 389 3.01 -16.74 18.66
C LEU A 389 4.14 -17.74 18.35
N HIS A 390 4.20 -18.91 19.00
CA HIS A 390 5.22 -19.93 18.72
C HIS A 390 5.02 -20.67 17.39
N TYR A 391 3.89 -20.52 16.71
CA TYR A 391 3.66 -21.06 15.36
C TYR A 391 4.16 -20.14 14.23
N ARG A 392 4.78 -19.01 14.58
CA ARG A 392 5.29 -18.03 13.63
C ARG A 392 6.66 -18.40 13.09
N ASP A 393 6.92 -18.07 11.83
CA ASP A 393 8.22 -18.25 11.21
C ASP A 393 9.17 -17.09 11.58
N VAL A 394 10.21 -17.39 12.35
CA VAL A 394 11.23 -16.42 12.75
C VAL A 394 11.99 -15.86 11.54
N ALA A 395 12.19 -16.65 10.48
CA ALA A 395 12.89 -16.21 9.27
C ALA A 395 12.14 -15.10 8.53
N THR A 396 10.82 -14.99 8.74
CA THR A 396 9.98 -13.97 8.11
C THR A 396 9.87 -12.68 8.91
N SER A 397 10.68 -12.49 9.96
CA SER A 397 10.57 -11.31 10.83
C SER A 397 10.72 -9.99 10.07
N PHE A 398 9.88 -9.01 10.43
CA PHE A 398 9.96 -7.63 9.96
C PHE A 398 9.44 -6.63 11.01
N THR A 399 9.71 -5.35 10.78
CA THR A 399 9.12 -4.22 11.51
C THR A 399 8.06 -3.56 10.63
N ASP A 400 6.86 -3.34 11.17
CA ASP A 400 5.77 -2.68 10.44
C ASP A 400 5.98 -1.15 10.34
N SER A 401 5.13 -0.45 9.59
CA SER A 401 5.23 0.99 9.38
C SER A 401 5.00 1.83 10.64
N ARG A 402 4.43 1.23 11.70
CA ARG A 402 4.19 1.85 13.02
C ARG A 402 5.35 1.62 13.99
N GLY A 403 6.36 0.85 13.58
CA GLY A 403 7.51 0.50 14.42
C GLY A 403 7.30 -0.72 15.31
N ILE A 404 6.26 -1.52 15.06
CA ILE A 404 6.07 -2.79 15.78
C ILE A 404 7.08 -3.80 15.24
N GLU A 405 8.00 -4.20 16.10
CA GLU A 405 9.05 -5.17 15.78
C GLU A 405 8.54 -6.61 15.89
N HIS A 406 9.30 -7.53 15.30
CA HIS A 406 9.05 -8.98 15.35
C HIS A 406 7.70 -9.43 14.77
N CYS A 407 7.12 -8.67 13.83
CA CYS A 407 6.04 -9.15 12.99
C CYS A 407 6.53 -10.33 12.14
N ARG A 408 5.78 -11.44 12.11
CA ARG A 408 6.20 -12.69 11.47
C ARG A 408 5.01 -13.33 10.77
N TYR A 409 5.23 -13.98 9.64
CA TYR A 409 4.25 -14.83 8.97
C TYR A 409 4.07 -16.15 9.72
N TRP A 410 3.01 -16.88 9.39
CA TRP A 410 2.80 -18.21 9.93
C TRP A 410 3.79 -19.19 9.31
N HIS A 411 4.37 -20.08 10.12
CA HIS A 411 5.25 -21.12 9.59
C HIS A 411 4.41 -22.20 8.88
N LYS A 412 4.78 -22.54 7.63
CA LYS A 412 4.01 -23.43 6.76
C LYS A 412 3.73 -24.80 7.37
N GLU A 413 4.67 -25.33 8.16
CA GLU A 413 4.53 -26.62 8.83
C GLU A 413 3.40 -26.68 9.88
N HIS A 414 2.87 -25.53 10.29
CA HIS A 414 1.82 -25.43 11.30
C HIS A 414 0.44 -25.11 10.73
N TYR A 415 0.30 -25.00 9.40
CA TYR A 415 -0.96 -24.58 8.78
C TYR A 415 -2.15 -25.45 9.18
N ASP A 416 -2.00 -26.78 9.18
CA ASP A 416 -3.08 -27.70 9.60
C ASP A 416 -3.48 -27.53 11.06
N LYS A 417 -2.51 -27.24 11.93
CA LYS A 417 -2.77 -26.99 13.37
C LYS A 417 -3.47 -25.65 13.55
N LEU A 418 -3.01 -24.62 12.85
CA LEU A 418 -3.61 -23.28 12.87
C LEU A 418 -5.04 -23.32 12.35
N ALA A 419 -5.33 -24.01 11.25
CA ALA A 419 -6.68 -24.13 10.71
C ALA A 419 -7.65 -24.74 11.74
N LYS A 420 -7.21 -25.76 12.49
CA LYS A 420 -7.98 -26.34 13.61
C LYS A 420 -8.17 -25.37 14.78
N ILE A 421 -7.19 -24.52 15.06
CA ILE A 421 -7.29 -23.49 16.10
C ILE A 421 -8.30 -22.42 15.71
N PHE A 422 -8.28 -21.96 14.46
CA PHE A 422 -9.23 -20.98 13.92
C PHE A 422 -10.66 -21.53 13.87
N SER A 423 -10.86 -22.76 13.42
CA SER A 423 -12.19 -23.39 13.39
C SER A 423 -12.68 -23.84 14.77
N GLY A 424 -11.77 -24.01 15.73
CA GLY A 424 -12.11 -24.37 17.11
C GLY A 424 -12.79 -23.24 17.88
N LYS A 425 -13.41 -23.59 19.02
CA LYS A 425 -14.13 -22.65 19.89
C LYS A 425 -13.27 -21.99 20.97
N LYS A 426 -12.05 -22.49 21.21
CA LYS A 426 -11.21 -22.10 22.36
C LYS A 426 -10.90 -20.59 22.39
N PHE A 427 -10.57 -20.02 21.24
CA PHE A 427 -10.17 -18.61 21.15
C PHE A 427 -11.21 -17.72 20.50
N ASN A 428 -12.31 -18.30 20.01
CA ASN A 428 -13.40 -17.62 19.31
C ASN A 428 -12.92 -16.60 18.27
N THR A 429 -12.79 -17.01 17.00
CA THR A 429 -12.20 -16.17 15.94
C THR A 429 -13.21 -15.75 14.87
N PRO A 430 -14.32 -15.07 15.22
CA PRO A 430 -15.42 -14.82 14.30
C PRO A 430 -15.01 -14.00 13.08
N PHE A 431 -14.07 -13.06 13.23
CA PHE A 431 -13.60 -12.20 12.15
C PHE A 431 -12.50 -12.84 11.28
N ALA A 432 -12.10 -14.08 11.56
CA ALA A 432 -11.16 -14.81 10.70
C ALA A 432 -11.72 -15.07 9.29
N TYR A 433 -13.05 -14.98 9.11
CA TYR A 433 -13.69 -15.08 7.79
C TYR A 433 -13.13 -14.07 6.77
N LEU A 434 -12.62 -12.91 7.23
CA LEU A 434 -12.01 -11.90 6.36
C LEU A 434 -10.79 -12.46 5.60
N PHE A 435 -10.16 -13.51 6.10
CA PHE A 435 -8.99 -14.13 5.50
C PHE A 435 -9.24 -15.61 5.13
N PHE A 436 -10.50 -16.01 4.92
CA PHE A 436 -10.88 -17.40 4.59
C PHE A 436 -10.32 -17.93 3.25
N PHE A 437 -9.65 -17.10 2.45
CA PHE A 437 -8.88 -17.57 1.29
C PHE A 437 -7.51 -18.16 1.69
N ARG A 438 -7.15 -18.18 2.98
CA ARG A 438 -5.89 -18.72 3.47
C ARG A 438 -6.02 -20.14 4.03
N PRO A 439 -5.10 -21.06 3.68
CA PRO A 439 -5.18 -22.46 4.08
C PRO A 439 -4.97 -22.67 5.59
N TYR A 440 -4.23 -21.78 6.27
CA TYR A 440 -4.05 -21.84 7.73
C TYR A 440 -5.26 -21.31 8.51
N ILE A 441 -6.30 -20.83 7.83
CA ILE A 441 -7.58 -20.41 8.45
C ILE A 441 -8.71 -21.35 7.98
N ASN A 442 -8.76 -21.63 6.69
CA ASN A 442 -9.81 -22.41 6.03
C ASN A 442 -9.21 -23.58 5.26
N SER A 443 -8.92 -24.68 5.96
CA SER A 443 -8.36 -25.90 5.35
C SER A 443 -9.35 -26.62 4.44
N GLU A 444 -10.66 -26.44 4.67
CA GLU A 444 -11.73 -27.07 3.90
C GLU A 444 -12.06 -26.33 2.59
N GLN A 445 -11.38 -25.21 2.33
CA GLN A 445 -11.57 -24.38 1.13
C GLN A 445 -13.04 -23.97 0.92
N MET A 446 -13.77 -23.74 2.01
CA MET A 446 -15.12 -23.21 1.96
C MET A 446 -15.12 -21.86 1.23
N SER A 447 -15.96 -21.72 0.22
CA SER A 447 -16.03 -20.51 -0.62
C SER A 447 -17.09 -19.51 -0.17
N SER A 448 -17.93 -19.88 0.80
CA SER A 448 -19.03 -19.05 1.29
C SER A 448 -18.94 -18.87 2.80
N ILE A 449 -19.45 -17.74 3.28
CA ILE A 449 -19.52 -17.37 4.69
C ILE A 449 -20.95 -17.54 5.16
N VAL A 450 -21.15 -18.24 6.28
CA VAL A 450 -22.46 -18.45 6.89
C VAL A 450 -22.63 -17.47 8.04
N PHE A 451 -23.55 -16.51 7.89
CA PHE A 451 -23.96 -15.61 8.96
C PHE A 451 -25.23 -16.15 9.61
N GLU A 452 -25.17 -16.52 10.88
CA GLU A 452 -26.36 -16.75 11.68
C GLU A 452 -26.84 -15.42 12.23
N VAL A 453 -27.99 -14.93 11.75
CA VAL A 453 -28.55 -13.62 12.13
C VAL A 453 -29.88 -13.78 12.84
N ALA A 454 -30.18 -12.83 13.71
CA ALA A 454 -31.44 -12.73 14.43
C ALA A 454 -32.03 -11.32 14.29
N ASN A 455 -33.33 -11.25 14.03
CA ASN A 455 -34.11 -10.02 14.05
C ASN A 455 -35.51 -10.27 14.59
N GLU A 456 -36.45 -9.33 14.41
CA GLU A 456 -37.84 -9.46 14.85
C GLU A 456 -38.58 -10.68 14.25
N PHE A 457 -38.12 -11.19 13.11
CA PHE A 457 -38.70 -12.35 12.43
C PHE A 457 -38.07 -13.69 12.86
N GLY A 458 -37.15 -13.67 13.82
CA GLY A 458 -36.49 -14.86 14.37
C GLY A 458 -35.05 -15.04 13.89
N ARG A 459 -34.53 -16.27 14.05
CA ARG A 459 -33.16 -16.64 13.68
C ARG A 459 -33.11 -17.31 12.32
N ARG A 460 -32.12 -16.97 11.51
CA ARG A 460 -31.87 -17.58 10.19
C ARG A 460 -30.38 -17.67 9.90
N ALA A 461 -29.98 -18.70 9.16
CA ALA A 461 -28.65 -18.80 8.57
C ALA A 461 -28.69 -18.19 7.16
N VAL A 462 -27.77 -17.27 6.88
CA VAL A 462 -27.62 -16.57 5.60
C VAL A 462 -26.26 -16.94 5.01
N ILE A 463 -26.27 -17.56 3.83
CA ILE A 463 -25.05 -17.94 3.11
C ILE A 463 -24.68 -16.79 2.18
N VAL A 464 -23.49 -16.24 2.37
CA VAL A 464 -22.96 -15.12 1.59
C VAL A 464 -21.72 -15.59 0.84
N SER A 465 -21.70 -15.41 -0.48
CA SER A 465 -20.48 -15.63 -1.27
C SER A 465 -19.68 -14.33 -1.33
N PRO A 466 -18.57 -14.20 -0.57
CA PRO A 466 -17.81 -12.95 -0.50
C PRO A 466 -17.04 -12.68 -1.79
N SER A 467 -16.67 -11.42 -2.00
CA SER A 467 -15.77 -11.00 -3.08
C SER A 467 -14.36 -10.75 -2.53
N PRO A 468 -13.29 -11.25 -3.17
CA PRO A 468 -11.94 -10.91 -2.75
C PRO A 468 -11.62 -9.44 -3.08
N ILE A 469 -11.11 -8.70 -2.10
CA ILE A 469 -10.61 -7.33 -2.27
C ILE A 469 -9.09 -7.33 -2.11
N ASP A 470 -8.40 -6.64 -3.02
CA ASP A 470 -6.98 -6.34 -2.90
C ASP A 470 -6.77 -4.82 -3.04
N ASN A 471 -6.67 -4.16 -1.89
CA ASN A 471 -6.38 -2.75 -1.77
C ASN A 471 -4.89 -2.47 -1.50
N SER A 472 -4.01 -3.43 -1.81
CA SER A 472 -2.56 -3.27 -1.65
C SER A 472 -2.04 -2.13 -2.54
N TYR A 473 -1.10 -1.35 -2.02
CA TYR A 473 -0.47 -0.25 -2.76
C TYR A 473 0.98 -0.06 -2.38
N VAL A 474 1.72 0.63 -3.25
CA VAL A 474 3.06 1.14 -2.97
C VAL A 474 3.05 2.64 -3.21
N SER A 475 3.56 3.39 -2.24
CA SER A 475 3.67 4.85 -2.32
C SER A 475 5.01 5.32 -1.77
N LEU A 476 5.40 6.54 -2.11
CA LEU A 476 6.48 7.23 -1.41
C LEU A 476 5.94 7.74 -0.07
N TYR A 477 6.69 7.50 1.00
CA TYR A 477 6.35 7.95 2.35
C TYR A 477 6.39 9.47 2.46
#